data_AF-A0AAD7K4G6-F1
#
_entry.id   AF-A0AAD7K4G6-F1
#
_cell.length_a   1.000
_cell.length_b   1.000
_cell.length_c   1.000
_cell.angle_alpha   90.00
_cell.angle_beta   90.00
_cell.angle_gamma   90.00
#
_symmetry.space_group_name_H-M   'P 1'
#
loop_
_entity.id
_entity.type
_entity.pdbx_description
1 polymer ?
#
loop_
_entity_poly.entity_id
_entity_poly.type
_entity_poly.pdbx_seq_one_letter_code
_entity_poly.pdbx_strand_id
1 'polypeptide(L)'
;KDNTKKLRTLYGPVLSVTSALKVTVHGICQNAGKISASAVAAAYWGPDANLNTSGRVYGAQTSARTELTTVILALQKAPGFKSLNIQTRSEYAIRSVVYYVARNDACGWRCHCVPAPPKLSLSLGHLATAKQTPLYR
;
A
#
# COMPACT_ATOMS: atom_id res chain seq x y z
N LYS A 1 11.08 12.00 10.11
CA LYS A 1 11.16 11.22 11.38
C LYS A 1 9.79 10.66 11.82
N ASP A 2 8.66 11.28 11.48
CA ASP A 2 7.30 10.84 11.86
C ASP A 2 6.77 9.60 11.07
N ASN A 3 7.06 9.48 9.77
CA ASN A 3 6.52 8.38 8.95
C ASN A 3 6.88 6.98 9.46
N THR A 4 8.09 6.77 9.98
CA THR A 4 8.51 5.46 10.50
C THR A 4 7.62 4.99 11.65
N LYS A 5 7.17 5.91 12.52
CA LYS A 5 6.26 5.58 13.63
C LYS A 5 4.89 5.17 13.09
N LYS A 6 4.34 5.94 12.14
CA LYS A 6 3.06 5.63 11.48
C LYS A 6 3.10 4.27 10.77
N LEU A 7 4.18 3.99 10.03
CA LEU A 7 4.34 2.71 9.35
C LEU A 7 4.44 1.53 10.34
N ARG A 8 5.10 1.70 11.49
CA ARG A 8 5.12 0.66 12.55
C ARG A 8 3.76 0.44 13.19
N THR A 9 2.96 1.49 13.36
CA THR A 9 1.59 1.34 13.84
C THR A 9 0.74 0.57 12.83
N LEU A 10 0.94 0.81 11.54
CA LEU A 10 0.11 0.25 10.47
C LEU A 10 0.52 -1.19 10.09
N TYR A 11 1.82 -1.44 9.91
CA TYR A 11 2.35 -2.76 9.53
C TYR A 11 2.71 -3.65 10.73
N GLY A 12 2.71 -3.09 11.93
CA GLY A 12 3.11 -3.79 13.14
C GLY A 12 4.59 -3.60 13.50
N PRO A 13 5.00 -4.13 14.67
CA PRO A 13 6.35 -4.00 15.16
C PRO A 13 7.33 -4.85 14.34
N VAL A 14 8.57 -4.37 14.25
CA VAL A 14 9.68 -5.19 13.73
C VAL A 14 10.20 -6.04 14.88
N LEU A 15 10.01 -7.35 14.79
CA LEU A 15 10.39 -8.30 15.85
C LEU A 15 11.89 -8.66 15.81
N SER A 16 12.48 -8.70 14.62
CA SER A 16 13.90 -8.98 14.41
C SER A 16 14.41 -8.38 13.11
N VAL A 17 15.73 -8.14 13.04
CA VAL A 17 16.42 -7.70 11.83
C VAL A 17 17.52 -8.71 11.54
N THR A 18 17.54 -9.24 10.32
CA THR A 18 18.53 -10.22 9.86
C THR A 18 19.29 -9.68 8.66
N SER A 19 20.32 -10.40 8.20
CA SER A 19 20.83 -10.20 6.84
C SER A 19 19.66 -10.31 5.84
N ALA A 20 19.52 -9.31 4.97
CA ALA A 20 18.35 -9.18 4.11
C ALA A 20 18.47 -10.08 2.89
N LEU A 21 17.44 -10.90 2.65
CA LEU A 21 17.33 -11.63 1.39
C LEU A 21 16.92 -10.67 0.27
N LYS A 22 17.67 -10.70 -0.82
CA LYS A 22 17.39 -9.91 -2.01
C LYS A 22 16.39 -10.65 -2.88
N VAL A 23 15.34 -9.97 -3.32
CA VAL A 23 14.36 -10.49 -4.28
C VAL A 23 14.05 -9.41 -5.29
N THR A 24 14.06 -9.76 -6.57
CA THR A 24 13.63 -8.87 -7.65
C THR A 24 12.23 -9.26 -8.07
N VAL A 25 11.31 -8.31 -8.06
CA VAL A 25 9.92 -8.52 -8.46
C VAL A 25 9.62 -7.75 -9.74
N HIS A 26 8.87 -8.39 -10.63
CA HIS A 26 8.43 -7.76 -11.86
C HIS A 26 7.12 -8.41 -12.31
N GLY A 27 6.27 -7.61 -12.92
CA GLY A 27 5.06 -8.12 -13.54
C GLY A 27 4.73 -7.36 -14.80
N ILE A 28 3.96 -8.01 -15.65
CA ILE A 28 3.60 -7.51 -16.96
C ILE A 28 2.08 -7.57 -17.09
N CYS A 29 1.48 -6.53 -17.65
CA CYS A 29 0.10 -6.54 -18.10
C CYS A 29 0.07 -6.29 -19.60
N GLN A 30 -0.25 -7.31 -20.38
CA GLN A 30 -0.48 -7.20 -21.81
C GLN A 30 -1.88 -6.65 -22.07
N ASN A 31 -2.05 -5.88 -23.15
CA ASN A 31 -3.34 -5.31 -23.58
C ASN A 31 -4.06 -4.52 -22.46
N ALA A 32 -3.30 -3.79 -21.62
CA ALA A 32 -3.86 -3.03 -20.51
C ALA A 32 -4.97 -2.07 -20.99
N GLY A 33 -6.09 -2.04 -20.26
CA GLY A 33 -7.27 -1.23 -20.60
C GLY A 33 -8.20 -1.86 -21.65
N LYS A 34 -7.88 -3.04 -22.20
CA LYS A 34 -8.75 -3.78 -23.12
C LYS A 34 -9.41 -4.97 -22.42
N ILE A 35 -10.51 -5.46 -22.98
CA ILE A 35 -11.19 -6.68 -22.51
C ILE A 35 -10.25 -7.90 -22.57
N SER A 36 -9.31 -7.91 -23.52
CA SER A 36 -8.28 -8.94 -23.66
C SER A 36 -7.05 -8.75 -22.77
N ALA A 37 -7.11 -7.88 -21.76
CA ALA A 37 -6.00 -7.65 -20.84
C ALA A 37 -5.61 -8.95 -20.11
N SER A 38 -4.31 -9.19 -19.96
CA SER A 38 -3.78 -10.33 -19.24
C SER A 38 -2.54 -9.93 -18.44
N ALA A 39 -2.56 -10.24 -17.16
CA ALA A 39 -1.61 -9.78 -16.17
C ALA A 39 -0.90 -10.94 -15.48
N VAL A 40 0.42 -10.85 -15.37
CA VAL A 40 1.29 -11.86 -14.74
C VAL A 40 2.20 -11.17 -13.73
N ALA A 41 2.40 -11.81 -12.59
CA ALA A 41 3.31 -11.39 -11.53
C ALA A 41 4.43 -12.43 -11.36
N ALA A 42 5.64 -11.97 -11.04
CA ALA A 42 6.78 -12.83 -10.75
C ALA A 42 7.67 -12.27 -9.63
N ALA A 43 8.32 -13.17 -8.90
CA ALA A 43 9.35 -12.90 -7.91
C ALA A 43 10.55 -13.82 -8.15
N TYR A 44 11.72 -13.21 -8.28
CA TYR A 44 12.98 -13.87 -8.60
C TYR A 44 14.00 -13.66 -7.47
N TRP A 45 14.50 -14.77 -6.92
CA TRP A 45 15.40 -14.81 -5.76
C TRP A 45 16.84 -15.16 -6.13
N GLY A 46 17.06 -15.59 -7.38
CA GLY A 46 18.36 -16.01 -7.90
C GLY A 46 18.24 -17.20 -8.85
N PRO A 47 19.32 -17.60 -9.54
CA PRO A 47 19.34 -18.81 -10.36
C PRO A 47 18.97 -20.03 -9.52
N ASP A 48 18.11 -20.89 -10.07
CA ASP A 48 17.67 -22.17 -9.46
C ASP A 48 17.10 -22.08 -8.04
N ALA A 49 16.76 -20.88 -7.58
CA ALA A 49 16.18 -20.69 -6.27
C ALA A 49 14.77 -21.30 -6.22
N ASN A 50 14.54 -22.24 -5.30
CA ASN A 50 13.23 -22.88 -5.08
C ASN A 50 12.10 -21.89 -4.73
N LEU A 51 12.44 -20.66 -4.36
CA LEU A 51 11.50 -19.58 -4.06
C LEU A 51 11.06 -18.81 -5.31
N ASN A 52 11.73 -19.00 -6.46
CA ASN A 52 11.33 -18.40 -7.73
C ASN A 52 9.88 -18.78 -8.05
N THR A 53 9.07 -17.78 -8.34
CA THR A 53 7.64 -17.99 -8.55
C THR A 53 7.07 -16.99 -9.53
N SER A 54 6.09 -17.43 -10.29
CA SER A 54 5.30 -16.58 -11.16
C SER A 54 3.87 -17.12 -11.23
N GLY A 55 2.94 -16.25 -11.61
CA GLY A 55 1.55 -16.63 -11.71
C GLY A 55 0.68 -15.54 -12.32
N ARG A 56 -0.49 -15.93 -12.79
CA ARG A 56 -1.48 -14.98 -13.30
C ARG A 56 -2.02 -14.13 -12.15
N VAL A 57 -2.13 -12.83 -12.37
CA VAL A 57 -2.75 -11.91 -11.41
C VAL A 57 -4.23 -12.26 -11.33
N TYR A 58 -4.74 -12.49 -10.12
CA TYR A 58 -6.16 -12.75 -9.92
C TYR A 58 -6.98 -11.46 -10.05
N GLY A 59 -8.20 -11.54 -10.59
CA GLY A 59 -9.12 -10.40 -10.70
C GLY A 59 -8.81 -9.44 -11.86
N ALA A 60 -8.90 -8.13 -11.61
CA ALA A 60 -8.74 -7.12 -12.65
C ALA A 60 -7.32 -7.13 -13.25
N GLN A 61 -7.23 -7.36 -14.56
CA GLN A 61 -5.96 -7.46 -15.28
C GLN A 61 -5.45 -6.04 -15.61
N THR A 62 -4.71 -5.43 -14.67
CA THR A 62 -4.21 -4.05 -14.80
C THR A 62 -2.76 -3.95 -14.34
N SER A 63 -1.99 -3.03 -14.93
CA SER A 63 -0.59 -2.81 -14.54
C SER A 63 -0.43 -2.47 -13.05
N ALA A 64 -1.30 -1.62 -12.50
CA ALA A 64 -1.25 -1.25 -11.09
C ALA A 64 -1.44 -2.46 -10.16
N ARG A 65 -2.43 -3.32 -10.46
CA ARG A 65 -2.66 -4.55 -9.69
C ARG A 65 -1.51 -5.52 -9.85
N THR A 66 -0.98 -5.65 -11.06
CA THR A 66 0.21 -6.48 -11.33
C THR A 66 1.38 -6.10 -10.45
N GLU A 67 1.74 -4.82 -10.42
CA GLU A 67 2.91 -4.35 -9.66
C GLU A 67 2.76 -4.52 -8.14
N LEU A 68 1.55 -4.43 -7.60
CA LEU A 68 1.31 -4.73 -6.18
C LEU A 68 1.27 -6.24 -5.91
N THR A 69 0.73 -7.02 -6.85
CA THR A 69 0.65 -8.49 -6.72
C THR A 69 2.04 -9.12 -6.72
N THR A 70 3.00 -8.59 -7.47
CA THR A 70 4.38 -9.10 -7.46
C THR A 70 5.05 -8.91 -6.10
N VAL A 71 4.80 -7.79 -5.43
CA VAL A 71 5.26 -7.55 -4.04
C VAL A 71 4.60 -8.53 -3.07
N ILE A 72 3.28 -8.73 -3.17
CA ILE A 72 2.55 -9.69 -2.33
C ILE A 72 3.11 -11.11 -2.53
N LEU A 73 3.35 -11.50 -3.78
CA LEU A 73 3.87 -12.82 -4.12
C LEU A 73 5.26 -13.07 -3.50
N ALA A 74 6.15 -12.06 -3.51
CA ALA A 74 7.43 -12.14 -2.82
C ALA A 74 7.27 -12.28 -1.31
N LEU A 75 6.38 -11.51 -0.68
CA LEU A 75 6.10 -11.61 0.76
C LEU A 75 5.55 -12.99 1.16
N GLN A 76 4.71 -13.60 0.32
CA GLN A 76 4.15 -14.94 0.57
C GLN A 76 5.19 -16.07 0.47
N LYS A 77 6.22 -15.91 -0.37
CA LYS A 77 7.31 -16.90 -0.49
C LYS A 77 8.45 -16.68 0.49
N ALA A 78 8.58 -15.47 1.02
CA ALA A 78 9.63 -15.15 1.97
C ALA A 78 9.51 -15.98 3.26
N PRO A 79 10.63 -16.41 3.85
CA PRO A 79 10.64 -16.88 5.23
C PRO A 79 10.19 -15.74 6.16
N GLY A 80 9.15 -15.95 6.97
CA GLY A 80 8.54 -14.89 7.79
C GLY A 80 9.45 -14.26 8.86
N PHE A 81 10.62 -14.85 9.12
CA PHE A 81 11.61 -14.38 10.09
C PHE A 81 12.86 -13.76 9.45
N LYS A 82 12.85 -13.51 8.12
CA LYS A 82 13.97 -12.89 7.40
C LYS A 82 13.62 -11.47 6.96
N SER A 83 14.57 -10.56 7.14
CA SER A 83 14.52 -9.25 6.50
C SER A 83 14.59 -9.41 4.97
N LEU A 84 13.86 -8.57 4.25
CA LEU A 84 13.81 -8.60 2.79
C LEU A 84 14.25 -7.27 2.18
N ASN A 85 14.96 -7.35 1.07
CA ASN A 85 15.20 -6.24 0.17
C ASN A 85 14.49 -6.52 -1.15
N ILE A 86 13.28 -5.98 -1.29
CA ILE A 86 12.44 -6.14 -2.49
C ILE A 86 12.84 -5.09 -3.52
N GLN A 87 13.38 -5.53 -4.64
CA GLN A 87 13.75 -4.69 -5.77
C GLN A 87 12.63 -4.69 -6.80
N THR A 88 12.16 -3.51 -7.17
CA THR A 88 11.17 -3.31 -8.23
C THR A 88 11.48 -2.04 -9.00
N ARG A 89 11.10 -2.01 -10.28
CA ARG A 89 11.12 -0.80 -11.12
C ARG A 89 9.83 0.01 -11.02
N SER A 90 8.83 -0.47 -10.28
CA SER A 90 7.54 0.19 -10.14
C SER A 90 7.56 1.22 -9.02
N GLU A 91 7.71 2.48 -9.40
CA GLU A 91 7.55 3.60 -8.47
C GLU A 91 6.13 3.60 -7.84
N TYR A 92 5.12 3.17 -8.60
CA TYR A 92 3.75 3.03 -8.08
C TYR A 92 3.68 2.06 -6.89
N ALA A 93 4.32 0.90 -6.99
CA ALA A 93 4.36 -0.08 -5.90
C ALA A 93 5.09 0.49 -4.66
N ILE A 94 6.26 1.11 -4.87
CA ILE A 94 7.03 1.75 -3.80
C ILE A 94 6.19 2.82 -3.12
N ARG A 95 5.57 3.72 -3.88
CA ARG A 95 4.79 4.81 -3.30
C ARG A 95 3.54 4.33 -2.58
N SER A 96 2.87 3.31 -3.10
CA SER A 96 1.68 2.73 -2.48
C SER A 96 1.98 2.16 -1.09
N VAL A 97 3.09 1.43 -0.95
CA VAL A 97 3.47 0.77 0.31
C VAL A 97 4.15 1.75 1.28
N VAL A 98 5.01 2.64 0.78
CA VAL A 98 5.84 3.48 1.66
C VAL A 98 5.18 4.81 2.03
N TYR A 99 4.48 5.45 1.08
CA TYR A 99 4.02 6.84 1.24
C TYR A 99 2.49 6.97 1.34
N TYR A 100 1.75 6.25 0.51
CA TYR A 100 0.29 6.42 0.43
C TYR A 100 -0.44 5.71 1.56
N VAL A 101 0.12 4.63 2.09
CA VAL A 101 -0.55 3.79 3.09
C VAL A 101 -1.00 4.58 4.33
N ALA A 102 -0.14 5.44 4.88
CA ALA A 102 -0.46 6.20 6.09
C ALA A 102 -1.58 7.22 5.85
N ARG A 103 -1.61 7.84 4.66
CA ARG A 103 -2.69 8.74 4.27
C ARG A 103 -3.97 7.94 4.05
N ASN A 104 -3.91 6.86 3.28
CA ASN A 104 -5.08 6.04 2.97
C ASN A 104 -5.74 5.54 4.25
N ASP A 105 -4.96 5.02 5.20
CA ASP A 105 -5.44 4.57 6.50
C ASP A 105 -6.12 5.70 7.30
N ALA A 106 -5.48 6.86 7.39
CA ALA A 106 -6.07 8.04 8.04
C ALA A 106 -7.38 8.51 7.36
N CYS A 107 -7.54 8.25 6.08
CA CYS A 107 -8.74 8.57 5.30
C CYS A 107 -9.74 7.40 5.21
N GLY A 108 -9.53 6.30 5.96
CA GLY A 108 -10.39 5.12 5.91
C GLY A 108 -10.42 4.43 4.54
N TRP A 109 -9.31 4.47 3.82
CA TRP A 109 -9.10 3.90 2.48
C TRP A 109 -10.02 4.49 1.40
N ARG A 110 -10.41 5.76 1.56
CA ARG A 110 -11.22 6.51 0.59
C ARG A 110 -10.36 7.41 -0.28
N CYS A 111 -10.64 7.44 -1.58
CA CYS A 111 -9.93 8.30 -2.54
C CYS A 111 -10.10 9.79 -2.23
N HIS A 112 -11.29 10.20 -1.78
CA HIS A 112 -11.55 11.54 -1.28
C HIS A 112 -11.39 11.57 0.23
N CYS A 113 -10.22 12.03 0.66
CA CYS A 113 -9.97 12.30 2.05
C CYS A 113 -10.66 13.61 2.43
N VAL A 114 -11.83 13.51 3.07
CA VAL A 114 -12.38 14.65 3.80
C VAL A 114 -11.67 14.65 5.15
N PRO A 115 -10.86 15.67 5.49
CA PRO A 115 -10.32 15.77 6.83
C PRO A 115 -11.52 15.74 7.78
N ALA A 116 -11.51 14.86 8.79
CA ALA A 116 -12.54 14.90 9.81
C ALA A 116 -12.60 16.35 10.33
N PRO A 117 -13.78 16.97 10.41
CA PRO A 117 -13.88 18.27 11.06
C PRO A 117 -13.24 18.13 12.45
N PRO A 118 -12.50 19.15 12.93
CA PRO A 118 -11.92 19.08 14.26
C PRO A 118 -13.01 18.64 15.22
N LYS A 119 -12.75 17.60 16.02
CA LYS A 119 -13.65 17.21 17.11
C LYS A 119 -13.74 18.41 18.05
N LEU A 120 -14.73 19.25 17.84
CA LEU A 120 -15.19 20.20 18.86
C LEU A 120 -15.83 19.34 19.94
N SER A 121 -15.02 18.87 20.90
CA SER A 121 -15.57 18.46 22.18
C SER A 121 -16.06 19.72 22.88
N LEU A 122 -17.30 20.10 22.61
CA LEU A 122 -18.05 21.00 23.47
C LEU A 122 -18.23 20.27 24.79
N SER A 123 -17.37 20.58 25.77
CA SER A 123 -17.78 20.42 27.16
C SER A 123 -18.97 21.35 27.35
N LEU A 124 -20.11 20.80 27.75
CA LEU A 124 -21.35 21.53 27.92
C LEU A 124 -21.16 22.49 29.11
N GLY A 125 -20.84 23.74 28.80
CA GLY A 125 -20.65 24.81 29.78
C GLY A 125 -20.94 26.16 29.16
N HIS A 126 -22.19 26.61 29.33
CA HIS A 126 -22.68 27.97 29.15
C HIS A 126 -22.92 28.50 27.72
N LEU A 127 -24.21 28.51 27.36
CA LEU A 127 -24.97 29.58 26.69
C LEU A 127 -24.17 30.67 25.96
N ALA A 128 -24.24 30.67 24.63
CA ALA A 128 -24.37 31.91 23.86
C ALA A 128 -24.94 31.61 22.46
N THR A 129 -26.14 32.12 22.21
CA THR A 129 -26.79 32.23 20.90
C THR A 129 -25.97 33.10 19.95
N ALA A 130 -25.63 32.58 18.75
CA ALA A 130 -25.18 33.42 17.64
C ALA A 130 -25.86 32.96 16.33
N LYS A 131 -26.48 33.95 15.67
CA LYS A 131 -27.39 33.86 14.53
C LYS A 131 -26.75 33.22 13.29
N GLN A 132 -27.54 32.40 12.61
CA GLN A 132 -27.31 31.93 11.25
C GLN A 132 -27.47 33.10 10.26
N THR A 133 -26.46 33.31 9.41
CA THR A 133 -26.57 34.09 8.17
C THR A 133 -26.24 33.15 7.00
N PRO A 134 -27.13 32.97 6.01
CA PRO A 134 -26.78 32.33 4.74
C PRO A 134 -26.24 33.38 3.77
N LEU A 135 -25.37 32.99 2.83
CA LEU A 135 -25.01 33.62 1.54
C LEU A 135 -23.67 32.96 1.12
N TYR A 136 -23.44 32.38 -0.06
CA TYR A 136 -23.83 32.76 -1.42
C TYR A 136 -23.89 31.55 -2.38
N ARG A 137 -24.54 31.83 -3.52
CA ARG A 137 -24.90 31.05 -4.72
C ARG A 137 -23.95 29.96 -5.22
#